data_AF-A0A3S2PIY2-F1
#
_entry.id   AF-A0A3S2PIY2-F1
#
_cell.length_a   1.000
_cell.length_b   1.000
_cell.length_c   1.000
_cell.angle_alpha   90.00
_cell.angle_beta   90.00
_cell.angle_gamma   90.00
#
_symmetry.space_group_name_H-M   'P 1'
#
loop_
_entity.id
_entity.type
_entity.pdbx_description
1 polymer ?
#
loop_
_entity_poly.entity_id
_entity_poly.type
_entity_poly.pdbx_seq_one_letter_code
_entity_poly.pdbx_strand_id
1 'polypeptide(L)'
;MSNQTGQMFKVRSPTIPRSNPNAQGSTSSPEPQQHGSSSDSDLAPALLLKIQTHLEIISDQLETIQQTLQKPEESVAGKQNHLEEDLLPLKDVTSLLTMERRLREETALKNKMITDLSVGGGVDIKDSVWRIMKQCFTNALAKQLNWRGVNGKTAFQQLQLKDVISQTTY
;
A
#
# COMPACT_ATOMS: atom_id res chain seq x y z
N MET A 1 36.42 24.66 36.63
CA MET A 1 37.47 24.81 35.60
C MET A 1 36.94 24.06 34.38
N SER A 2 36.30 24.77 33.44
CA SER A 2 36.86 25.11 32.10
C SER A 2 36.70 23.92 31.12
N ASN A 3 36.21 23.99 29.89
CA ASN A 3 35.70 24.99 28.94
C ASN A 3 34.99 24.16 27.83
N GLN A 4 33.78 24.51 27.37
CA GLN A 4 33.47 25.30 26.16
C GLN A 4 33.72 24.61 24.79
N THR A 5 32.67 24.73 23.96
CA THR A 5 32.60 24.85 22.47
C THR A 5 32.41 23.62 21.58
N GLY A 6 31.35 23.70 20.76
CA GLY A 6 31.13 22.91 19.55
C GLY A 6 29.92 23.39 18.76
N GLN A 7 30.03 24.59 18.14
CA GLN A 7 29.00 25.26 17.32
C GLN A 7 28.58 24.40 16.10
N MET A 8 27.29 24.24 15.80
CA MET A 8 26.44 25.11 14.95
C MET A 8 27.04 25.41 13.56
N PHE A 9 26.73 24.57 12.55
CA PHE A 9 26.98 24.89 11.15
C PHE A 9 25.74 25.51 10.51
N LYS A 10 25.93 26.77 10.11
CA LYS A 10 24.93 27.70 9.58
C LYS A 10 24.93 27.63 8.06
N VAL A 11 23.73 27.49 7.51
CA VAL A 11 23.35 27.59 6.09
C VAL A 11 23.97 28.85 5.47
N ARG A 12 24.61 28.72 4.30
CA ARG A 12 25.10 29.85 3.50
C ARG A 12 24.73 29.66 2.02
N SER A 13 23.80 30.48 1.54
CA SER A 13 23.72 30.90 0.13
C SER A 13 24.63 32.12 -0.09
N PRO A 14 25.20 32.29 -1.29
CA PRO A 14 25.15 33.61 -1.94
C PRO A 14 25.01 33.50 -3.48
N THR A 15 24.10 34.22 -4.14
CA THR A 15 24.17 35.63 -4.59
C THR A 15 24.57 35.76 -6.07
N ILE A 16 23.62 36.29 -6.85
CA ILE A 16 23.69 36.72 -8.25
C ILE A 16 24.69 37.87 -8.42
N PRO A 17 25.47 37.94 -9.51
CA PRO A 17 26.03 39.20 -9.98
C PRO A 17 25.17 39.79 -11.10
N ARG A 18 24.69 41.01 -10.85
CA ARG A 18 24.11 41.94 -11.82
C ARG A 18 25.15 43.04 -12.02
N SER A 19 25.60 43.33 -13.24
CA SER A 19 26.25 44.61 -13.62
C SER A 19 26.32 44.80 -15.15
N ASN A 20 25.72 45.93 -15.56
CA ASN A 20 25.61 46.66 -16.84
C ASN A 20 26.98 47.17 -17.42
N PRO A 21 27.06 48.06 -18.44
CA PRO A 21 26.37 48.20 -19.74
C PRO A 21 27.33 48.58 -20.93
N ASN A 22 26.76 48.66 -22.14
CA ASN A 22 27.06 49.61 -23.24
C ASN A 22 28.26 49.36 -24.20
N ALA A 23 27.97 49.16 -25.49
CA ALA A 23 28.66 49.80 -26.61
C ALA A 23 27.84 49.67 -27.91
N GLN A 24 27.67 50.79 -28.61
CA GLN A 24 26.80 51.04 -29.76
C GLN A 24 27.40 50.55 -31.09
N GLY A 25 26.53 50.33 -32.08
CA GLY A 25 26.88 50.18 -33.49
C GLY A 25 25.64 50.08 -34.38
N SER A 26 25.22 51.22 -34.93
CA SER A 26 24.10 51.42 -35.87
C SER A 26 24.38 50.82 -37.27
N THR A 27 23.33 50.44 -38.04
CA THR A 27 23.03 50.93 -39.42
C THR A 27 21.73 50.35 -40.03
N SER A 28 20.84 51.27 -40.46
CA SER A 28 19.90 51.32 -41.62
C SER A 28 19.16 50.07 -42.16
N SER A 29 17.82 50.14 -42.26
CA SER A 29 17.03 50.45 -43.50
C SER A 29 15.51 50.26 -43.26
N PRO A 30 14.58 50.90 -44.02
CA PRO A 30 13.15 50.97 -43.68
C PRO A 30 12.28 49.93 -44.42
N GLU A 31 11.29 49.36 -43.74
CA GLU A 31 10.17 48.66 -44.38
C GLU A 31 8.85 49.00 -43.64
N PRO A 32 7.85 49.59 -44.30
CA PRO A 32 6.53 49.79 -43.70
C PRO A 32 5.66 48.56 -44.01
N GLN A 33 5.77 47.51 -43.20
CA GLN A 33 4.74 46.47 -43.17
C GLN A 33 3.74 46.74 -42.05
N GLN A 34 2.50 46.86 -42.51
CA GLN A 34 1.32 47.27 -41.79
C GLN A 34 1.06 46.34 -40.60
N HIS A 35 0.77 46.95 -39.44
CA HIS A 35 0.21 46.28 -38.28
C HIS A 35 -1.10 45.57 -38.64
N GLY A 36 -1.03 44.25 -38.77
CA GLY A 36 -2.17 43.34 -38.64
C GLY A 36 -2.02 42.57 -37.32
N SER A 37 -2.67 43.08 -36.28
CA SER A 37 -2.77 42.45 -34.96
C SER A 37 -3.60 41.16 -35.03
N SER A 38 -2.97 39.98 -35.01
CA SER A 38 -3.67 38.73 -34.77
C SER A 38 -2.70 37.62 -34.32
N SER A 39 -2.35 37.57 -33.04
CA SER A 39 -1.60 36.42 -32.49
C SER A 39 -2.05 35.97 -31.11
N ASP A 40 -2.95 36.69 -30.43
CA ASP A 40 -3.53 36.24 -29.16
C ASP A 40 -4.88 35.51 -29.31
N SER A 41 -5.52 35.58 -30.48
CA SER A 41 -6.87 35.05 -30.71
C SER A 41 -6.93 33.51 -30.74
N ASP A 42 -5.81 32.84 -30.98
CA ASP A 42 -5.76 31.40 -31.23
C ASP A 42 -5.43 30.57 -29.97
N LEU A 43 -4.98 31.24 -28.91
CA LEU A 43 -4.67 30.59 -27.62
C LEU A 43 -5.96 30.15 -26.91
N ALA A 44 -7.00 30.98 -26.93
CA ALA A 44 -8.28 30.67 -26.30
C ALA A 44 -8.98 29.43 -26.89
N PRO A 45 -9.16 29.30 -28.22
CA PRO A 45 -9.74 28.09 -28.81
C PRO A 45 -8.84 26.86 -28.65
N ALA A 46 -7.51 27.01 -28.70
CA ALA A 46 -6.58 25.91 -28.46
C ALA A 46 -6.65 25.39 -27.01
N LEU A 47 -6.77 26.29 -26.03
CA LEU A 47 -6.99 25.93 -24.62
C LEU A 47 -8.34 25.25 -24.42
N LEU A 48 -9.40 25.76 -25.06
CA LEU A 48 -10.73 25.17 -24.98
C LEU A 48 -10.74 23.74 -25.55
N LEU A 49 -10.13 23.53 -26.73
CA LEU A 49 -10.00 22.21 -27.34
C LEU A 49 -9.24 21.25 -26.40
N LYS A 50 -8.15 21.73 -25.78
CA LYS A 50 -7.35 20.93 -24.87
C LYS A 50 -8.10 20.56 -23.59
N ILE A 51 -8.92 21.47 -23.05
CA ILE A 51 -9.82 21.19 -21.92
C ILE A 51 -10.86 20.17 -22.34
N GLN A 52 -11.46 20.33 -23.53
CA GLN A 52 -12.49 19.42 -24.03
C GLN A 52 -11.95 18.00 -24.20
N THR A 53 -10.77 17.84 -24.80
CA THR A 53 -10.09 16.55 -24.91
C THR A 53 -9.77 15.96 -23.53
N HIS A 54 -9.31 16.77 -22.58
CA HIS A 54 -9.04 16.29 -21.23
C HIS A 54 -10.31 15.80 -20.51
N LEU A 55 -11.43 16.51 -20.67
CA LEU A 55 -12.71 16.11 -20.09
C LEU A 55 -13.23 14.80 -20.69
N GLU A 56 -13.06 14.62 -22.01
CA GLU A 56 -13.40 13.38 -22.72
C GLU A 56 -12.57 12.20 -22.19
N ILE A 57 -11.25 12.37 -22.08
CA ILE A 57 -10.36 11.35 -21.51
C ILE A 57 -10.71 11.02 -20.06
N ILE A 58 -11.01 12.02 -19.23
CA ILE A 58 -11.39 11.80 -17.82
C ILE A 58 -12.72 11.05 -17.75
N SER A 59 -13.68 11.36 -18.62
CA SER A 59 -14.96 10.64 -18.70
C SER A 59 -14.73 9.17 -19.03
N ASP A 60 -13.92 8.88 -20.06
CA ASP A 60 -13.59 7.51 -20.46
C ASP A 60 -12.84 6.74 -19.36
N GLN A 61 -11.94 7.42 -18.64
CA GLN A 61 -11.25 6.83 -17.49
C GLN A 61 -12.21 6.53 -16.34
N LEU A 62 -13.13 7.44 -16.04
CA LEU A 62 -14.16 7.22 -15.01
C LEU A 62 -15.10 6.09 -15.39
N GLU A 63 -15.46 5.96 -16.66
CA GLU A 63 -16.26 4.85 -17.15
C GLU A 63 -15.50 3.53 -17.04
N THR A 64 -14.22 3.51 -17.43
CA THR A 64 -13.35 2.32 -17.31
C THR A 64 -13.20 1.89 -15.84
N ILE A 65 -13.00 2.84 -14.93
CA ILE A 65 -12.93 2.58 -13.49
C ILE A 65 -14.27 2.05 -12.98
N GLN A 66 -15.39 2.68 -13.36
CA GLN A 66 -16.71 2.19 -12.97
C GLN A 66 -16.98 0.79 -13.51
N GLN A 67 -16.65 0.50 -14.77
CA GLN A 67 -16.78 -0.84 -15.35
C GLN A 67 -15.87 -1.84 -14.63
N THR A 68 -14.65 -1.47 -14.25
CA THR A 68 -13.72 -2.35 -13.50
C THR A 68 -14.21 -2.61 -12.07
N LEU A 69 -14.82 -1.61 -11.43
CA LEU A 69 -15.41 -1.72 -10.08
C LEU A 69 -16.78 -2.41 -10.07
N GLN A 70 -17.57 -2.25 -11.12
CA GLN A 70 -18.90 -2.84 -11.28
C GLN A 70 -18.89 -4.19 -11.98
N LYS A 71 -17.78 -4.55 -12.64
CA LYS A 71 -17.59 -5.92 -13.12
C LYS A 71 -17.75 -6.79 -11.89
N PRO A 72 -18.80 -7.62 -11.82
CA PRO A 72 -18.81 -8.67 -10.84
C PRO A 72 -17.59 -9.48 -11.22
N GLU A 73 -16.58 -9.48 -10.37
CA GLU A 73 -15.79 -10.68 -10.21
C GLU A 73 -16.82 -11.80 -10.09
N GLU A 74 -17.03 -12.55 -11.17
CA GLU A 74 -17.70 -13.84 -11.14
C GLU A 74 -16.78 -14.81 -10.37
N SER A 75 -16.46 -14.47 -9.13
CA SER A 75 -16.36 -15.37 -7.99
C SER A 75 -16.26 -14.53 -6.71
N VAL A 76 -17.34 -14.58 -5.93
CA VAL A 76 -17.42 -14.37 -4.48
C VAL A 76 -17.31 -12.92 -3.97
N ALA A 77 -18.47 -12.25 -3.99
CA ALA A 77 -19.03 -11.45 -2.90
C ALA A 77 -18.06 -10.60 -2.05
N GLY A 78 -18.17 -9.27 -2.22
CA GLY A 78 -17.75 -8.24 -1.26
C GLY A 78 -18.48 -8.29 0.08
N LYS A 79 -18.56 -9.46 0.69
CA LYS A 79 -18.69 -9.62 2.14
C LYS A 79 -17.27 -9.51 2.65
N GLN A 80 -17.02 -8.52 3.50
CA GLN A 80 -15.76 -8.30 4.21
C GLN A 80 -14.98 -9.61 4.35
N ASN A 81 -13.80 -9.71 3.72
CA ASN A 81 -12.84 -10.80 3.89
C ASN A 81 -12.26 -10.69 5.31
N HIS A 82 -13.13 -10.84 6.30
CA HIS A 82 -12.76 -11.14 7.65
C HIS A 82 -13.17 -12.60 7.82
N LEU A 83 -12.29 -13.45 8.34
CA LEU A 83 -12.67 -14.73 8.91
C LEU A 83 -13.94 -14.48 9.72
N GLU A 84 -14.96 -15.35 9.57
CA GLU A 84 -16.20 -15.13 10.33
C GLU A 84 -15.79 -14.90 11.78
N GLU A 85 -16.36 -13.86 12.39
CA GLU A 85 -15.85 -13.23 13.63
C GLU A 85 -15.67 -14.24 14.79
N ASP A 86 -16.26 -15.43 14.65
CA ASP A 86 -16.25 -16.53 15.61
C ASP A 86 -15.22 -17.64 15.34
N LEU A 87 -14.42 -17.60 14.27
CA LEU A 87 -13.45 -18.68 13.96
C LEU A 87 -12.23 -18.67 14.91
N LEU A 88 -11.82 -17.50 15.37
CA LEU A 88 -10.64 -17.28 16.19
C LEU A 88 -10.98 -16.36 17.38
N PRO A 89 -10.34 -16.49 18.55
CA PRO A 89 -9.32 -17.48 18.90
C PRO A 89 -9.90 -18.85 19.24
N LEU A 90 -9.15 -19.91 18.92
CA LEU A 90 -9.50 -21.29 19.27
C LEU A 90 -9.39 -21.50 20.80
N LYS A 91 -10.42 -22.12 21.38
CA LYS A 91 -10.62 -22.20 22.84
C LYS A 91 -10.14 -23.53 23.43
N ASP A 92 -10.25 -24.60 22.66
CA ASP A 92 -9.99 -25.97 23.12
C ASP A 92 -9.46 -26.87 21.98
N VAL A 93 -8.96 -28.05 22.33
CA VAL A 93 -8.36 -28.99 21.38
C VAL A 93 -9.39 -29.53 20.37
N THR A 94 -10.67 -29.64 20.73
CA THR A 94 -11.71 -30.10 19.80
C THR A 94 -11.95 -29.05 18.70
N SER A 95 -12.02 -27.78 19.07
CA SER A 95 -12.10 -26.66 18.11
C SER A 95 -10.87 -26.63 17.19
N LEU A 96 -9.67 -26.88 17.74
CA LEU A 96 -8.43 -26.98 16.98
C LEU A 96 -8.47 -28.12 15.96
N LEU A 97 -8.80 -29.34 16.37
CA LEU A 97 -8.85 -30.50 15.48
C LEU A 97 -9.91 -30.35 14.37
N THR A 98 -11.01 -29.66 14.68
CA THR A 98 -12.03 -29.32 13.69
C THR A 98 -11.47 -28.35 12.65
N MET A 99 -10.80 -27.28 13.11
CA MET A 99 -10.13 -26.34 12.21
C MET A 99 -9.07 -27.03 11.34
N GLU A 100 -8.27 -27.91 11.94
CA GLU A 100 -7.21 -28.66 11.25
C GLU A 100 -7.72 -29.54 10.11
N ARG A 101 -8.87 -30.19 10.32
CA ARG A 101 -9.55 -30.96 9.28
C ARG A 101 -10.03 -30.05 8.15
N ARG A 102 -10.70 -28.94 8.49
CA ARG A 102 -11.16 -27.95 7.50
C ARG A 102 -10.00 -27.38 6.69
N LEU A 103 -8.89 -27.02 7.34
CA LEU A 103 -7.69 -26.53 6.66
C LEU A 103 -7.04 -27.54 5.71
N ARG A 104 -7.26 -28.83 5.94
CA ARG A 104 -6.79 -29.91 5.05
C ARG A 104 -7.70 -30.10 3.84
N GLU A 105 -9.01 -29.95 4.02
CA GLU A 105 -10.03 -30.22 3.02
C GLU A 105 -10.35 -28.98 2.17
N GLU A 106 -10.28 -27.79 2.77
CA GLU A 106 -10.71 -26.51 2.20
C GLU A 106 -9.50 -25.60 1.91
N THR A 107 -8.87 -25.75 0.73
CA THR A 107 -7.76 -24.87 0.32
C THR A 107 -8.16 -23.38 0.28
N ALA A 108 -9.42 -23.08 -0.08
CA ALA A 108 -9.95 -21.72 -0.07
C ALA A 108 -9.94 -21.10 1.34
N LEU A 109 -10.32 -21.88 2.37
CA LEU A 109 -10.27 -21.44 3.76
C LEU A 109 -8.82 -21.18 4.19
N LYS A 110 -7.88 -22.05 3.80
CA LYS A 110 -6.46 -21.87 4.10
C LYS A 110 -5.93 -20.54 3.55
N ASN A 111 -6.19 -20.26 2.27
CA ASN A 111 -5.77 -19.02 1.63
C ASN A 111 -6.43 -17.80 2.28
N LYS A 112 -7.72 -17.90 2.62
CA LYS A 112 -8.43 -16.84 3.35
C LYS A 112 -7.79 -16.57 4.72
N MET A 113 -7.47 -17.61 5.49
CA MET A 113 -6.79 -17.44 6.78
C MET A 113 -5.41 -16.79 6.64
N ILE A 114 -4.64 -17.14 5.61
CA ILE A 114 -3.34 -16.50 5.35
C ILE A 114 -3.53 -15.00 5.08
N THR A 115 -4.46 -14.64 4.18
CA THR A 115 -4.78 -13.24 3.87
C THR A 115 -5.22 -12.48 5.11
N ASP A 116 -6.14 -13.04 5.90
CA ASP A 116 -6.72 -12.33 7.03
C ASP A 116 -5.71 -12.19 8.19
N LEU A 117 -4.89 -13.22 8.44
CA LEU A 117 -3.84 -13.17 9.46
C LEU A 117 -2.66 -12.27 9.04
N SER A 118 -2.44 -12.05 7.73
CA SER A 118 -1.37 -11.17 7.23
C SER A 118 -1.57 -9.72 7.68
N VAL A 119 -2.83 -9.30 7.85
CA VAL A 119 -3.20 -7.99 8.40
C VAL A 119 -2.73 -7.83 9.85
N GLY A 120 -2.70 -8.93 10.60
CA GLY A 120 -2.27 -8.98 12.00
C GLY A 120 -0.75 -9.00 12.23
N GLY A 121 0.05 -8.87 11.16
CA GLY A 121 1.51 -8.92 11.21
C GLY A 121 2.18 -7.84 12.08
N GLY A 122 3.49 -8.00 12.23
CA GLY A 122 4.40 -7.12 12.96
C GLY A 122 5.54 -6.61 12.08
N VAL A 123 6.45 -5.84 12.69
CA VAL A 123 7.60 -5.23 11.98
C VAL A 123 8.66 -6.26 11.63
N ASP A 124 8.81 -7.29 12.46
CA ASP A 124 9.74 -8.40 12.26
C ASP A 124 9.03 -9.74 12.38
N ILE A 125 9.68 -10.82 11.92
CA ILE A 125 9.10 -12.17 11.89
C ILE A 125 8.67 -12.63 13.30
N LYS A 126 9.46 -12.32 14.32
CA LYS A 126 9.17 -12.76 15.70
C LYS A 126 7.93 -12.06 16.24
N ASP A 127 7.80 -10.76 16.03
CA ASP A 127 6.62 -9.96 16.40
C ASP A 127 5.39 -10.43 15.61
N SER A 128 5.53 -10.67 14.31
CA SER A 128 4.46 -11.21 13.45
C SER A 128 3.94 -12.55 13.95
N VAL A 129 4.82 -13.54 14.14
CA VAL A 129 4.44 -14.87 14.66
C VAL A 129 3.76 -14.73 16.02
N TRP A 130 4.30 -13.90 16.91
CA TRP A 130 3.72 -13.70 18.24
C TRP A 130 2.30 -13.11 18.19
N ARG A 131 2.07 -12.08 17.36
CA ARG A 131 0.75 -11.45 17.19
C ARG A 131 -0.25 -12.42 16.58
N ILE A 132 0.13 -13.13 15.52
CA ILE A 132 -0.71 -14.11 14.85
C ILE A 132 -1.07 -15.25 15.83
N MET A 133 -0.10 -15.78 16.57
CA MET A 133 -0.36 -16.83 17.58
C MET A 133 -1.37 -16.39 18.65
N LYS A 134 -1.29 -15.13 19.09
CA LYS A 134 -2.27 -14.54 20.03
C LYS A 134 -3.67 -14.41 19.46
N GLN A 135 -3.79 -14.17 18.15
CA GLN A 135 -5.08 -14.16 17.46
C GLN A 135 -5.62 -15.59 17.30
N CYS A 136 -4.75 -16.56 17.02
CA CYS A 136 -5.16 -17.95 16.75
C CYS A 136 -5.63 -18.71 18.00
N PHE A 137 -5.02 -18.47 19.18
CA PHE A 137 -5.23 -19.31 20.35
C PHE A 137 -5.55 -18.53 21.62
N THR A 138 -6.47 -19.07 22.41
CA THR A 138 -6.59 -18.66 23.81
C THR A 138 -5.38 -19.15 24.62
N ASN A 139 -5.06 -18.45 25.72
CA ASN A 139 -4.00 -18.88 26.64
C ASN A 139 -4.22 -20.29 27.22
N ALA A 140 -5.49 -20.68 27.41
CA ALA A 140 -5.83 -22.00 27.91
C ALA A 140 -5.45 -23.09 26.90
N LEU A 141 -5.83 -22.92 25.64
CA LEU A 141 -5.45 -23.82 24.56
C LEU A 141 -3.93 -23.83 24.39
N ALA A 142 -3.28 -22.67 24.28
CA ALA A 142 -1.85 -22.54 24.06
C ALA A 142 -0.99 -23.37 25.05
N LYS A 143 -1.42 -23.49 26.32
CA LYS A 143 -0.74 -24.32 27.33
C LYS A 143 -0.78 -25.82 27.04
N GLN A 144 -1.74 -26.29 26.24
CA GLN A 144 -1.91 -27.69 25.85
C GLN A 144 -1.13 -28.07 24.58
N LEU A 145 -0.45 -27.10 23.94
CA LEU A 145 0.42 -27.35 22.80
C LEU A 145 1.89 -27.24 23.21
N ASN A 146 2.73 -27.93 22.45
CA ASN A 146 4.14 -27.59 22.32
C ASN A 146 4.60 -28.00 20.92
N TRP A 147 5.81 -27.60 20.52
CA TRP A 147 6.29 -27.85 19.16
C TRP A 147 6.28 -29.35 18.79
N ARG A 148 6.78 -30.22 19.67
CA ARG A 148 7.00 -31.66 19.40
C ARG A 148 5.85 -32.60 19.79
N GLY A 149 4.94 -32.19 20.66
CA GLY A 149 3.90 -33.02 21.29
C GLY A 149 4.32 -33.78 22.55
N VAL A 150 5.34 -33.30 23.28
CA VAL A 150 5.88 -34.02 24.46
C VAL A 150 4.93 -33.90 25.66
N ASN A 151 4.90 -34.92 26.53
CA ASN A 151 4.05 -35.01 27.73
C ASN A 151 2.54 -35.01 27.45
N GLY A 152 2.12 -35.65 26.35
CA GLY A 152 0.70 -35.77 25.99
C GLY A 152 0.08 -34.46 25.47
N LYS A 153 0.90 -33.46 25.16
CA LYS A 153 0.47 -32.21 24.51
C LYS A 153 0.31 -32.40 23.01
N THR A 154 -0.52 -31.56 22.39
CA THR A 154 -0.67 -31.56 20.93
C THR A 154 0.60 -31.05 20.25
N ALA A 155 1.12 -31.80 19.27
CA ALA A 155 2.31 -31.44 18.50
C ALA A 155 2.00 -30.36 17.47
N PHE A 156 2.38 -29.11 17.75
CA PHE A 156 2.11 -27.99 16.84
C PHE A 156 2.78 -28.17 15.47
N GLN A 157 3.96 -28.79 15.41
CA GLN A 157 4.68 -29.04 14.15
C GLN A 157 3.95 -29.99 13.18
N GLN A 158 2.88 -30.66 13.60
CA GLN A 158 2.10 -31.57 12.76
C GLN A 158 0.80 -30.93 12.25
N LEU A 159 0.48 -29.73 12.73
CA LEU A 159 -0.74 -29.02 12.40
C LEU A 159 -0.62 -28.27 11.07
N GLN A 160 -1.69 -28.22 10.28
CA GLN A 160 -1.83 -27.38 9.09
C GLN A 160 -1.76 -25.89 9.44
N LEU A 161 -2.22 -25.52 10.64
CA LEU A 161 -2.12 -24.14 11.11
C LEU A 161 -0.66 -23.66 11.21
N LYS A 162 0.33 -24.55 11.37
CA LYS A 162 1.75 -24.18 11.30
C LYS A 162 2.12 -23.61 9.91
N ASP A 163 1.54 -24.17 8.86
CA ASP A 163 1.85 -23.83 7.48
C ASP A 163 1.16 -22.51 7.12
N VAL A 164 -0.08 -22.32 7.59
CA VAL A 164 -0.79 -21.03 7.51
C VAL A 164 0.04 -19.93 8.16
N ILE A 165 0.47 -20.11 9.42
CA ILE A 165 1.24 -19.09 10.13
C ILE A 165 2.59 -18.85 9.44
N SER A 166 3.28 -19.90 9.01
CA SER A 166 4.56 -19.74 8.30
C SER A 166 4.40 -18.94 7.01
N GLN A 167 3.40 -19.28 6.18
CA GLN A 167 3.12 -18.57 4.92
C GLN A 167 2.63 -17.13 5.13
N THR A 168 2.10 -16.81 6.31
CA THR A 168 1.70 -15.43 6.63
C THR A 168 2.92 -14.54 6.91
N THR A 169 4.04 -15.12 7.33
CA THR A 169 5.23 -14.38 7.79
C THR A 169 6.40 -14.33 6.80
N TYR A 170 6.26 -14.97 5.64
CA TYR A 170 7.26 -15.05 4.58
C TYR A 170 6.62 -14.75 3.23
#